data_AF-A0A6L3VAA3-F1
#
_entry.id   AF-A0A6L3VAA3-F1
#
_cell.length_a   1.000
_cell.length_b   1.000
_cell.length_c   1.000
_cell.angle_alpha   90.00
_cell.angle_beta   90.00
_cell.angle_gamma   90.00
#
_symmetry.space_group_name_H-M   'P 1'
#
loop_
_entity.id
_entity.type
_entity.pdbx_description
1 polymer ?
#
loop_
_entity_poly.entity_id
_entity_poly.type
_entity_poly.pdbx_seq_one_letter_code
_entity_poly.pdbx_strand_id
1 'polypeptide(L)' 'MTVITQVKQTIAGLKSAQASFEGFALATDNQQAKQLYQTCAQQTQTVIDTVEPRLQQIQEEEPQYNQ' A
#
# COMPACT_ATOMS: atom_id res chain seq x y z
N MET A 1 -4.25 11.20 -17.17
CA MET A 1 -3.97 10.55 -15.87
C MET A 1 -4.12 11.62 -14.81
N THR A 2 -5.19 11.59 -14.01
CA THR A 2 -5.44 12.60 -12.97
C THR A 2 -4.59 12.29 -11.74
N VAL A 3 -4.45 13.25 -10.83
CA VAL A 3 -3.70 13.06 -9.57
C VAL A 3 -4.29 11.88 -8.79
N ILE A 4 -5.61 11.74 -8.76
CA ILE A 4 -6.28 10.59 -8.16
C ILE A 4 -5.87 9.25 -8.78
N THR A 5 -5.74 9.17 -10.12
CA THR A 5 -5.29 7.94 -10.78
C THR A 5 -3.87 7.56 -10.35
N GLN A 6 -2.98 8.55 -10.24
CA GLN A 6 -1.59 8.31 -9.80
C GLN A 6 -1.55 7.80 -8.36
N VAL A 7 -2.28 8.46 -7.44
CA VAL A 7 -2.34 8.05 -6.04
C VAL A 7 -2.94 6.65 -5.87
N LYS A 8 -4.03 6.33 -6.59
CA LYS A 8 -4.61 4.96 -6.60
C LYS A 8 -3.60 3.92 -7.08
N GLN A 9 -2.86 4.22 -8.15
CA GLN A 9 -1.86 3.31 -8.69
C GLN A 9 -0.71 3.08 -7.71
N THR A 10 -0.25 4.12 -7.01
CA THR A 10 0.76 4.01 -5.95
C THR A 10 0.27 3.14 -4.81
N ILE A 11 -0.95 3.35 -4.30
CA ILE A 11 -1.53 2.52 -3.22
C ILE A 11 -1.64 1.06 -3.67
N ALA A 12 -2.07 0.80 -4.91
CA ALA A 12 -2.13 -0.56 -5.45
C ALA A 12 -0.73 -1.22 -5.52
N GLY A 13 0.29 -0.46 -5.93
CA GLY A 13 1.68 -0.91 -5.92
C GLY A 13 2.18 -1.27 -4.51
N LEU A 14 1.87 -0.43 -3.52
CA LEU A 14 2.22 -0.68 -2.12
C LEU A 14 1.53 -1.94 -1.58
N LYS A 15 0.24 -2.13 -1.84
CA LYS A 15 -0.50 -3.34 -1.45
C LYS A 15 0.09 -4.61 -2.08
N SER A 16 0.53 -4.50 -3.32
CA SER A 16 1.19 -5.62 -4.04
C SER A 16 2.56 -5.95 -3.42
N ALA A 17 3.33 -4.93 -3.02
CA ALA A 17 4.59 -5.11 -2.32
C ALA A 17 4.40 -5.73 -0.92
N GLN A 18 3.42 -5.25 -0.15
CA GLN A 18 3.05 -5.83 1.15
C GLN A 18 2.72 -7.33 1.02
N ALA A 19 1.81 -7.68 0.11
CA ALA A 19 1.43 -9.07 -0.13
C ALA A 19 2.62 -9.93 -0.57
N SER A 20 3.55 -9.37 -1.34
CA SER A 20 4.78 -10.06 -1.71
C SER A 20 5.66 -10.36 -0.49
N PHE A 21 5.82 -9.41 0.43
CA PHE A 21 6.56 -9.64 1.69
C PHE A 21 5.87 -10.69 2.57
N GLU A 22 4.55 -10.66 2.69
CA GLU A 22 3.80 -11.71 3.39
C GLU A 22 4.04 -13.09 2.76
N GLY A 23 3.99 -13.18 1.42
CA GLY A 23 4.32 -14.39 0.68
C GLY A 23 5.75 -14.88 0.92
N PHE A 24 6.74 -13.98 0.93
CA PHE A 24 8.14 -14.33 1.20
C PHE A 24 8.33 -14.82 2.63
N ALA A 25 7.64 -14.22 3.61
CA ALA A 25 7.64 -14.67 4.99
C ALA A 25 7.09 -16.09 5.14
N LEU A 26 6.03 -16.43 4.38
CA LEU A 26 5.44 -17.77 4.37
C LEU A 26 6.33 -18.80 3.68
N ALA A 27 7.01 -18.41 2.60
CA ALA A 27 7.82 -19.31 1.78
C ALA A 27 9.22 -19.59 2.34
N THR A 28 9.70 -18.83 3.33
CA THR A 28 11.06 -18.96 3.88
C THR A 28 11.09 -19.75 5.19
N ASP A 29 12.06 -20.66 5.30
CA ASP A 29 12.39 -21.38 6.53
C ASP A 29 13.43 -20.63 7.39
N ASN A 30 14.10 -19.62 6.84
CA ASN A 30 15.05 -18.82 7.58
C ASN A 30 14.30 -17.86 8.54
N GLN A 31 14.47 -18.06 9.85
CA GLN A 31 13.78 -17.29 10.87
C GLN A 31 14.09 -15.78 10.82
N GLN A 32 15.34 -15.41 10.54
CA GLN A 32 15.73 -13.99 10.41
C GLN A 32 15.07 -13.35 9.19
N ALA A 33 15.05 -14.06 8.05
CA ALA A 33 14.38 -13.59 6.83
C ALA A 33 12.86 -13.47 7.04
N LYS A 34 12.25 -14.44 7.74
CA LYS A 34 10.82 -14.40 8.09
C LYS A 34 10.48 -13.14 8.88
N GLN A 35 11.24 -12.84 9.93
CA GLN A 35 11.04 -11.64 10.74
C GLN A 35 11.26 -10.35 9.92
N LEU A 36 12.27 -10.32 9.06
CA LEU A 36 12.52 -9.20 8.15
C LEU A 36 11.30 -8.94 7.26
N TYR A 37 10.81 -9.96 6.55
CA TYR A 37 9.67 -9.81 5.64
C TYR A 37 8.38 -9.43 6.38
N GLN A 38 8.12 -9.98 7.56
CA GLN A 38 6.99 -9.58 8.40
C GLN A 38 7.08 -8.10 8.81
N THR A 39 8.27 -7.64 9.19
CA THR A 39 8.51 -6.24 9.55
C THR A 39 8.29 -5.32 8.34
N CYS A 40 8.80 -5.69 7.16
CA CYS A 40 8.59 -4.94 5.92
C CYS A 40 7.11 -4.88 5.52
N ALA A 41 6.36 -5.98 5.67
CA ALA A 41 4.92 -6.00 5.43
C ALA A 41 4.18 -5.01 6.35
N GLN A 42 4.47 -5.03 7.65
CA GLN A 42 3.86 -4.11 8.63
C GLN A 42 4.21 -2.65 8.37
N GLN A 43 5.46 -2.35 8.03
CA GLN A 43 5.88 -1.01 7.66
C GLN A 43 5.16 -0.54 6.39
N THR A 44 5.02 -1.42 5.40
CA THR A 44 4.29 -1.09 4.16
C THR A 44 2.81 -0.85 4.42
N GLN A 45 2.17 -1.65 5.29
CA GLN A 45 0.80 -1.40 5.73
C GLN A 45 0.66 -0.03 6.39
N THR A 46 1.60 0.34 7.26
CA THR A 46 1.60 1.67 7.90
C THR A 46 1.70 2.78 6.85
N VAL A 47 2.54 2.63 5.82
CA VAL A 47 2.62 3.60 4.71
C VAL A 47 1.29 3.67 3.96
N ILE A 48 0.66 2.54 3.65
CA ILE A 48 -0.67 2.49 3.00
C ILE A 48 -1.69 3.27 3.83
N ASP A 49 -1.78 2.99 5.14
CA ASP A 49 -2.73 3.61 6.05
C ASP A 49 -2.53 5.14 6.14
N THR A 50 -1.29 5.62 6.01
CA THR A 50 -1.01 7.08 5.99
C THR A 50 -1.37 7.76 4.68
N VAL A 51 -1.35 7.03 3.56
CA VAL A 51 -1.61 7.59 2.21
C VAL A 51 -3.08 7.46 1.81
N GLU A 52 -3.79 6.42 2.27
CA GLU A 52 -5.21 6.19 1.97
C GLU A 52 -6.14 7.39 2.28
N PRO A 53 -6.00 8.11 3.41
CA PRO A 53 -6.82 9.29 3.68
C PRO A 53 -6.66 10.40 2.64
N ARG A 54 -5.45 10.55 2.06
CA ARG A 54 -5.23 11.55 1.00
C ARG A 54 -6.00 11.20 -0.27
N LEU A 55 -6.19 9.91 -0.56
CA LEU A 55 -7.02 9.49 -1.68
C LEU A 55 -8.46 9.97 -1.52
N GLN A 56 -9.03 9.85 -0.33
CA GLN A 56 -10.39 10.31 -0.03
C GLN A 56 -10.53 11.82 -0.18
N GLN A 57 -9.58 12.60 0.35
CA GLN A 57 -9.58 14.06 0.19
C GLN A 57 -9.53 14.48 -1.28
N ILE A 58 -8.70 13.81 -2.10
CA ILE A 58 -8.64 14.11 -3.53
C ILE A 58 -9.98 13.80 -4.22
N GLN A 59 -10.68 12.73 -3.80
CA GLN A 59 -12.01 12.42 -4.34
C GLN A 59 -13.02 13.54 -4.06
N GLU A 60 -12.97 14.14 -2.87
CA GLU A 60 -13.84 15.25 -2.48
C GLU A 60 -13.47 16.57 -3.18
N GLU A 61 -12.17 16.79 -3.45
CA GLU A 61 -11.64 17.97 -4.16
C GLU A 61 -11.95 17.95 -5.67
N GLU A 62 -12.20 16.78 -6.26
CA GLU A 62 -12.40 16.60 -7.70
C GLU A 62 -13.89 16.76 -8.08
N PRO A 63 -14.29 17.84 -8.80
CA PRO A 63 -15.70 18.13 -9.11
C PRO A 63 -16.39 17.03 -9.93
N GLN A 64 -15.62 16.23 -10.67
CA GLN A 64 -16.08 15.05 -11.41
C GLN A 64 -16.63 13.91 -10.52
N TYR A 65 -16.38 13.92 -9.20
CA TYR A 65 -16.95 12.97 -8.24
C TYR A 65 -18.10 13.58 -7.40
N ASN A 66 -18.32 14.90 -7.51
CA ASN A 66 -19.38 15.64 -6.83
C ASN A 66 -20.59 15.95 -7.74
N GLN A 67 -20.69 15.32 -8.92
CA GLN A 67 -21.80 15.46 -9.88
C GLN A 67 -22.59 14.17 -10.05
#